data_AF-A0A973I5C5-F1
#
_entry.id   AF-A0A973I5C5-F1
#
_cell.length_a   1.000
_cell.length_b   1.000
_cell.length_c   1.000
_cell.angle_alpha   90.00
_cell.angle_beta   90.00
_cell.angle_gamma   90.00
#
_symmetry.space_group_name_H-M   'P 1'
#
loop_
_entity.id
_entity.type
_entity.pdbx_description
1 polymer ?
#
loop_
_entity_poly.entity_id
_entity_poly.type
_entity_poly.pdbx_seq_one_letter_code
_entity_poly.pdbx_strand_id
1 'polypeptide(L)'
;NDIVKCLLDENKEFKGHLTEGNVRFFLGEDKKINSSIIESAKDEKKAEIFWAMNNGLTIIGESITPLGNSQYSVLNPQIVNGCQTIHCLYMAFKELGDLPNQLKVFVKLVFTENLDVQTDIISATNSQNPVKSASLKANDDIQRNIEKHLLKEGIFYERRENYYKRQGYTGNKVIGLLKMAQIIHTVVNKESIIALNDTANLFETENKYNSIFHDSADYDVYKFSTILYQKIWSMKNSDLRNNSYQEETKELISKGGLTLLHCMSSIILSEAKYKNGNDQTTSSLTKNIVISTPERKNEFSKRKVDAFLIINDDSKMQSIYERSKSILEKAASKYSINSGKSKSSIFKNRKFDKDYLQPEIELEIDERKI
;
A
#
# COMPACT_ATOMS: atom_id res chain seq x y z
N ASN A 1 21.33 29.87 -0.72
CA ASN A 1 22.64 29.25 -0.39
C ASN A 1 22.77 28.93 1.09
N ASP A 2 22.71 29.91 2.00
CA ASP A 2 22.94 29.68 3.44
C ASP A 2 21.99 28.65 4.07
N ILE A 3 20.69 28.72 3.76
CA ILE A 3 19.71 27.74 4.25
C ILE A 3 20.05 26.31 3.83
N VAL A 4 20.53 26.09 2.60
CA VAL A 4 20.93 24.75 2.13
C VAL A 4 22.16 24.30 2.89
N LYS A 5 23.17 25.17 3.04
CA LYS A 5 24.43 24.87 3.74
C LYS A 5 24.18 24.47 5.21
N CYS A 6 23.26 25.11 5.92
CA CYS A 6 22.91 24.74 7.30
C CYS A 6 22.33 23.33 7.44
N LEU A 7 21.69 22.82 6.37
CA LEU A 7 21.00 21.54 6.35
C LEU A 7 21.89 20.39 5.87
N LEU A 8 23.15 20.67 5.54
CA LEU A 8 24.13 19.66 5.18
C LEU A 8 24.98 19.27 6.39
N ASP A 9 25.39 18.00 6.42
CA ASP A 9 26.41 17.48 7.32
C ASP A 9 27.83 17.79 6.80
N GLU A 10 28.84 17.29 7.53
CA GLU A 10 30.25 17.46 7.20
C GLU A 10 30.64 16.84 5.85
N ASN A 11 29.88 15.84 5.38
CA ASN A 11 30.07 15.15 4.11
C ASN A 11 29.29 15.82 2.95
N LYS A 12 28.64 16.96 3.20
CA LYS A 12 27.74 17.66 2.26
C LYS A 12 26.49 16.83 1.90
N GLU A 13 26.11 15.90 2.76
CA GLU A 13 24.87 15.14 2.66
C GLU A 13 23.75 15.83 3.45
N PHE A 14 22.51 15.64 3.03
CA PHE A 14 21.36 16.23 3.71
C PHE A 14 21.14 15.57 5.08
N LYS A 15 21.03 16.38 6.14
CA LYS A 15 20.73 15.94 7.50
C LYS A 15 19.31 15.38 7.61
N GLY A 16 19.15 14.09 7.33
CA GLY A 16 17.83 13.42 7.29
C GLY A 16 17.00 13.58 8.58
N HIS A 17 17.65 13.62 9.74
CA HIS A 17 17.01 13.77 11.05
C HIS A 17 16.20 15.07 11.22
N LEU A 18 16.51 16.11 10.42
CA LEU A 18 15.76 17.38 10.43
C LEU A 18 14.36 17.25 9.82
N THR A 19 14.07 16.11 9.19
CA THR A 19 12.80 15.84 8.48
C THR A 19 12.12 14.57 8.98
N GLU A 20 12.66 13.89 10.00
CA GLU A 20 12.14 12.61 10.50
C GLU A 20 10.75 12.71 11.13
N GLY A 21 10.42 13.85 11.75
CA GLY A 21 9.08 14.14 12.26
C GLY A 21 8.03 14.39 11.17
N ASN A 22 8.44 14.51 9.91
CA ASN A 22 7.56 14.74 8.78
C ASN A 22 7.28 13.43 8.03
N VAL A 23 6.04 12.94 8.11
CA VAL A 23 5.55 11.77 7.35
C VAL A 23 5.68 11.95 5.83
N ARG A 24 5.91 13.18 5.33
CA ARG A 24 6.19 13.52 3.93
C ARG A 24 7.68 13.55 3.60
N PHE A 25 8.54 12.81 4.32
CA PHE A 25 9.97 12.68 3.98
C PHE A 25 10.11 12.41 2.49
N PHE A 26 10.78 13.31 1.76
CA PHE A 26 10.89 13.42 0.30
C PHE A 26 10.54 12.12 -0.45
N LEU A 27 9.24 11.91 -0.61
CA LEU A 27 8.67 10.94 -1.53
C LEU A 27 8.77 11.65 -2.87
N GLY A 28 9.59 11.17 -3.79
CA GLY A 28 9.74 11.71 -5.15
C GLY A 28 8.47 11.53 -5.99
N GLU A 29 7.33 11.97 -5.46
CA GLU A 29 5.96 11.63 -5.83
C GLU A 29 5.50 12.33 -7.10
N ASP A 30 6.18 13.40 -7.50
CA ASP A 30 5.81 14.09 -8.72
C ASP A 30 7.05 14.62 -9.42
N LYS A 31 7.64 13.78 -10.29
CA LYS A 31 8.81 14.16 -11.10
C LYS A 31 8.58 15.49 -11.80
N LYS A 32 7.35 15.77 -12.23
CA LYS A 32 7.01 17.02 -12.92
C LYS A 32 7.09 18.23 -11.99
N ILE A 33 6.55 18.14 -10.78
CA ILE A 33 6.63 19.23 -9.79
C ILE A 33 8.08 19.40 -9.32
N ASN A 34 8.77 18.30 -8.99
CA ASN A 34 10.17 18.35 -8.55
C ASN A 34 11.07 18.96 -9.63
N SER A 35 10.91 18.54 -10.90
CA SER A 35 11.61 19.15 -12.03
C SER A 35 11.27 20.63 -12.16
N SER A 36 10.01 21.02 -12.04
CA SER A 36 9.61 22.44 -12.09
C SER A 36 10.24 23.27 -10.96
N ILE A 37 10.31 22.75 -9.73
CA ILE A 37 10.97 23.43 -8.60
C ILE A 37 12.47 23.54 -8.87
N ILE A 38 13.13 22.48 -9.34
CA ILE A 38 14.56 22.51 -9.67
C ILE A 38 14.83 23.49 -10.82
N GLU A 39 14.04 23.47 -11.88
CA GLU A 39 14.17 24.38 -13.02
C GLU A 39 13.95 25.84 -12.62
N SER A 40 12.93 26.13 -11.81
CA SER A 40 12.68 27.49 -11.30
C SER A 40 13.77 27.96 -10.32
N ALA A 41 14.43 27.05 -9.61
CA ALA A 41 15.56 27.38 -8.75
C ALA A 41 16.86 27.67 -9.54
N LYS A 42 17.02 27.07 -10.73
CA LYS A 42 18.20 27.24 -11.60
C LYS A 42 18.07 28.42 -12.57
N ASP A 43 16.86 28.79 -12.95
CA ASP A 43 16.59 29.89 -13.88
C ASP A 43 16.69 31.25 -13.19
N GLU A 44 17.55 32.14 -13.70
CA GLU A 44 17.82 33.47 -13.12
C GLU A 44 16.56 34.33 -12.92
N LYS A 45 15.60 34.29 -13.87
CA LYS A 45 14.38 35.12 -13.80
C LYS A 45 13.33 34.52 -12.86
N LYS A 46 13.15 33.20 -12.92
CA LYS A 46 12.20 32.50 -12.04
C LYS A 46 12.69 32.46 -10.60
N ALA A 47 14.01 32.42 -10.38
CA ALA A 47 14.62 32.46 -9.06
C ALA A 47 14.21 33.72 -8.27
N GLU A 48 14.08 34.88 -8.94
CA GLU A 48 13.67 36.14 -8.32
C GLU A 48 12.29 36.05 -7.65
N ILE A 49 11.36 35.32 -8.28
CA ILE A 49 9.98 35.11 -7.79
C ILE A 49 9.78 33.74 -7.14
N PHE A 50 10.85 33.00 -6.86
CA PHE A 50 10.79 31.63 -6.34
C PHE A 50 10.00 31.53 -5.03
N TRP A 51 10.13 32.55 -4.16
CA TRP A 51 9.43 32.66 -2.88
C TRP A 51 7.91 32.72 -3.04
N ALA A 52 7.41 33.24 -4.17
CA ALA A 52 5.99 33.32 -4.48
C ALA A 52 5.48 32.07 -5.21
N MET A 53 6.37 31.37 -5.93
CA MET A 53 6.04 30.15 -6.66
C MET A 53 5.99 28.89 -5.78
N ASN A 54 6.52 28.94 -4.56
CA ASN A 54 6.70 27.78 -3.68
C ASN A 54 6.23 28.08 -2.26
N ASN A 55 5.68 27.07 -1.58
CA ASN A 55 5.08 27.22 -0.24
C ASN A 55 6.07 27.46 0.92
N GLY A 56 7.36 27.68 0.64
CA GLY A 56 8.38 27.99 1.64
C GLY A 56 8.70 26.81 2.58
N LEU A 57 9.27 27.14 3.75
CA LEU A 57 9.60 26.20 4.81
C LEU A 57 8.93 26.60 6.12
N THR A 58 8.47 25.61 6.87
CA THR A 58 8.09 25.79 8.28
C THR A 58 9.04 24.96 9.13
N ILE A 59 9.74 25.61 10.06
CA ILE A 59 10.69 25.00 10.98
C ILE A 59 10.19 25.22 12.39
N ILE A 60 10.06 24.13 13.14
CA ILE A 60 9.78 24.15 14.57
C ILE A 60 11.11 24.01 15.31
N GLY A 61 11.30 24.74 16.41
CA GLY A 61 12.44 24.56 17.29
C GLY A 61 12.07 24.77 18.76
N GLU A 62 12.87 24.18 19.64
CA GLU A 62 12.76 24.33 21.10
C GLU A 62 13.25 25.70 21.57
N SER A 63 14.03 26.41 20.75
CA SER A 63 14.43 27.79 21.01
C SER A 63 14.71 28.50 19.70
N ILE A 64 14.36 29.79 19.62
CA ILE A 64 14.67 30.67 18.49
C ILE A 64 15.34 31.92 19.05
N THR A 65 16.64 32.06 18.81
CA THR A 65 17.43 33.20 19.30
C THR A 65 17.89 34.07 18.13
N PRO A 66 17.51 35.36 18.08
CA PRO A 66 18.04 36.28 17.07
C PRO A 66 19.55 36.50 17.27
N LEU A 67 20.32 36.43 16.19
CA LEU A 67 21.78 36.66 16.19
C LEU A 67 22.17 38.05 15.64
N GLY A 68 21.20 38.84 15.18
CA GLY A 68 21.44 40.08 14.44
C GLY A 68 21.52 39.86 12.93
N ASN A 69 21.54 40.94 12.12
CA ASN A 69 21.61 40.89 10.66
C ASN A 69 20.58 39.95 9.99
N SER A 70 19.36 39.87 10.54
CA SER A 70 18.30 38.96 10.10
C SER A 70 18.66 37.47 10.16
N GLN A 71 19.60 37.09 11.03
CA GLN A 71 19.97 35.70 11.32
C GLN A 71 19.33 35.21 12.62
N TYR A 72 19.01 33.92 12.65
CA TYR A 72 18.37 33.24 13.77
C TYR A 72 19.09 31.92 14.06
N SER A 73 19.35 31.65 15.34
CA SER A 73 19.75 30.33 15.83
C SER A 73 18.50 29.57 16.27
N VAL A 74 18.38 28.31 15.85
CA VAL A 74 17.25 27.45 16.19
C VAL A 74 17.78 26.18 16.86
N LEU A 75 17.36 25.94 18.10
CA LEU A 75 17.71 24.72 18.84
C LEU A 75 16.74 23.59 18.46
N ASN A 76 17.27 22.38 18.26
CA ASN A 76 16.53 21.18 17.86
C ASN A 76 15.54 21.42 16.70
N PRO A 77 16.02 21.95 15.54
CA PRO A 77 15.13 22.31 14.44
C PRO A 77 14.50 21.07 13.78
N GLN A 78 13.21 21.15 13.53
CA GLN A 78 12.40 20.15 12.82
C GLN A 78 11.63 20.80 11.68
N ILE A 79 11.84 20.34 10.45
CA ILE A 79 11.17 20.84 9.24
C ILE A 79 9.83 20.12 9.07
N VAL A 80 8.74 20.84 9.34
CA VAL A 80 7.37 20.30 9.29
C VAL A 80 6.64 20.65 7.99
N ASN A 81 7.13 21.64 7.23
CA ASN A 81 6.70 21.95 5.86
C ASN A 81 7.92 22.32 5.00
N GLY A 82 7.86 22.03 3.70
CA GLY A 82 8.89 22.45 2.74
C GLY A 82 9.96 21.40 2.45
N CYS A 83 9.81 20.15 2.92
CA CYS A 83 10.76 19.06 2.68
C CYS A 83 11.04 18.81 1.19
N GLN A 84 10.02 18.97 0.33
CA GLN A 84 10.17 18.85 -1.12
C GLN A 84 10.96 20.01 -1.71
N THR A 85 10.57 21.25 -1.37
CA THR A 85 11.24 22.47 -1.81
C THR A 85 12.72 22.46 -1.40
N ILE A 86 13.03 22.11 -0.15
CA ILE A 86 14.40 22.14 0.34
C ILE A 86 15.28 21.05 -0.28
N HIS A 87 14.72 19.87 -0.56
CA HIS A 87 15.44 18.82 -1.25
C HIS A 87 15.69 19.18 -2.72
N CYS A 88 14.71 19.77 -3.42
CA CYS A 88 14.91 20.28 -4.78
C CYS A 88 15.97 21.38 -4.83
N LEU A 89 15.97 22.30 -3.85
CA LEU A 89 17.02 23.32 -3.71
C LEU A 89 18.40 22.69 -3.45
N TYR A 90 18.47 21.63 -2.62
CA TYR A 90 19.70 20.88 -2.40
C TYR A 90 20.20 20.21 -3.69
N MET A 91 19.33 19.55 -4.46
CA MET A 91 19.69 18.94 -5.75
C MET A 91 20.22 19.98 -6.74
N ALA A 92 19.53 21.13 -6.86
CA ALA A 92 19.96 22.22 -7.73
C ALA A 92 21.30 22.82 -7.26
N PHE A 93 21.49 22.99 -5.95
CA PHE A 93 22.73 23.48 -5.34
C PHE A 93 23.90 22.51 -5.58
N LYS A 94 23.67 21.20 -5.47
CA LYS A 94 24.70 20.17 -5.73
C LYS A 94 25.18 20.19 -7.18
N GLU A 95 24.30 20.55 -8.11
CA GLU A 95 24.62 20.63 -9.54
C GLU A 95 25.30 21.95 -9.93
N LEU A 96 24.83 23.08 -9.41
CA LEU A 96 25.34 24.41 -9.76
C LEU A 96 26.51 24.89 -8.88
N GLY A 97 26.71 24.29 -7.70
CA GLY A 97 27.65 24.76 -6.68
C GLY A 97 27.08 25.88 -5.81
N ASP A 98 26.46 26.89 -6.42
CA ASP A 98 25.65 27.90 -5.74
C ASP A 98 24.35 28.16 -6.55
N LEU A 99 23.27 28.48 -5.84
CA LEU A 99 22.01 28.92 -6.42
C LEU A 99 22.04 30.42 -6.72
N PRO A 100 21.20 30.93 -7.65
CA PRO A 100 21.10 32.36 -7.95
C PRO A 100 20.88 33.21 -6.70
N ASN A 101 21.59 34.33 -6.56
CA ASN A 101 21.62 35.14 -5.34
C ASN A 101 20.27 35.82 -5.00
N GLN A 102 19.48 36.10 -6.03
CA GLN A 102 18.14 36.64 -5.93
C GLN A 102 17.11 35.61 -5.45
N LEU A 103 17.44 34.32 -5.44
CA LEU A 103 16.54 33.28 -4.94
C LEU A 103 16.28 33.48 -3.46
N LYS A 104 15.02 33.78 -3.12
CA LYS A 104 14.51 33.84 -1.75
C LYS A 104 13.54 32.71 -1.49
N VAL A 105 13.49 32.27 -0.22
CA VAL A 105 12.55 31.27 0.25
C VAL A 105 11.88 31.82 1.50
N PHE A 106 10.55 31.75 1.54
CA PHE A 106 9.81 32.12 2.73
C PHE A 106 10.05 31.08 3.83
N VAL A 107 10.47 31.52 5.02
CA VAL A 107 10.71 30.63 6.17
C VAL A 107 9.88 31.10 7.35
N LYS A 108 9.00 30.22 7.83
CA LYS A 108 8.25 30.38 9.07
C LYS A 108 8.98 29.62 10.18
N LEU A 109 9.48 30.35 11.18
CA LEU A 109 10.02 29.76 12.39
C LEU A 109 8.94 29.73 13.47
N VAL A 110 8.77 28.59 14.14
CA VAL A 110 7.78 28.40 15.21
C VAL A 110 8.49 27.87 16.44
N PHE A 111 8.38 28.61 17.55
CA PHE A 111 8.85 28.16 18.85
C PHE A 111 7.71 27.41 19.56
N THR A 112 8.02 26.21 20.07
CA THR A 112 7.18 25.51 21.03
C THR A 112 8.03 24.49 21.79
N GLU A 113 7.82 24.42 23.11
CA GLU A 113 8.34 23.35 23.97
C GLU A 113 7.25 22.27 24.22
N ASN A 114 6.02 22.51 23.76
CA ASN A 114 4.89 21.61 23.90
C ASN A 114 4.83 20.64 22.71
N LEU A 115 5.01 19.34 23.00
CA LEU A 115 4.97 18.24 22.03
C LEU A 115 3.58 18.06 21.37
N ASP A 116 2.51 18.34 22.08
CA ASP A 116 1.14 18.26 21.54
C ASP A 116 0.92 19.36 20.50
N VAL A 117 1.35 20.59 20.79
CA VAL A 117 1.32 21.71 19.84
C VAL A 117 2.18 21.44 18.61
N GLN A 118 3.35 20.83 18.79
CA GLN A 118 4.20 20.39 17.68
C GLN A 118 3.45 19.37 16.80
N THR A 119 2.79 18.40 17.42
CA THR A 119 2.00 17.36 16.74
C THR A 119 0.81 17.98 15.99
N ASP A 120 0.11 18.94 16.57
CA ASP A 120 -1.00 19.66 15.95
C ASP A 120 -0.54 20.49 14.74
N ILE A 121 0.60 21.18 14.83
CA ILE A 121 1.16 21.93 13.70
C ILE A 121 1.55 20.97 12.56
N ILE A 122 2.18 19.84 12.89
CA ILE A 122 2.51 18.79 11.90
C ILE A 122 1.22 18.27 11.26
N SER A 123 0.20 17.95 12.05
CA SER A 123 -1.09 17.44 11.61
C SER A 123 -1.83 18.45 10.70
N ALA A 124 -1.94 19.72 11.11
CA ALA A 124 -2.58 20.78 10.34
C ALA A 124 -1.83 21.10 9.03
N THR A 125 -0.50 21.03 9.05
CA THR A 125 0.32 21.20 7.85
C THR A 125 0.09 20.06 6.85
N ASN A 126 -0.08 18.83 7.37
CA ASN A 126 -0.36 17.63 6.58
C ASN A 126 -1.81 17.58 6.08
N SER A 127 -2.78 18.21 6.76
CA SER A 127 -4.19 18.21 6.35
C SER A 127 -4.49 19.16 5.19
N GLN A 128 -3.66 20.19 4.97
CA GLN A 128 -3.77 21.09 3.82
C GLN A 128 -3.36 20.44 2.48
N ASN A 129 -2.72 19.27 2.51
CA ASN A 129 -2.48 18.40 1.34
C ASN A 129 -2.72 16.95 1.77
N PRO A 130 -3.91 16.37 1.54
CA PRO A 130 -4.35 15.16 2.25
C PRO A 130 -3.33 14.03 2.15
N VAL A 131 -2.66 13.76 3.28
CA VAL A 131 -1.88 12.53 3.45
C VAL A 131 -2.87 11.37 3.37
N LYS A 132 -2.67 10.47 2.41
CA LYS A 132 -3.51 9.26 2.31
C LYS A 132 -3.48 8.56 3.67
N SER A 133 -4.63 8.17 4.22
CA SER A 133 -4.76 7.51 5.52
C SER A 133 -3.82 6.30 5.67
N ALA A 134 -3.51 5.63 4.56
CA ALA A 134 -2.50 4.57 4.49
C ALA A 134 -1.10 5.03 4.91
N SER A 135 -0.62 6.20 4.48
CA SER A 135 0.71 6.70 4.81
C SER A 135 0.88 7.02 6.30
N LEU A 136 -0.20 7.39 7.00
CA LEU A 136 -0.18 7.57 8.46
C LEU A 136 0.07 6.24 9.20
N LYS A 137 -0.43 5.13 8.64
CA LYS A 137 -0.29 3.77 9.20
C LYS A 137 1.02 3.08 8.84
N ALA A 138 1.82 3.65 7.94
CA ALA A 138 3.07 3.04 7.46
C ALA A 138 4.11 2.83 8.58
N ASN A 139 4.03 3.59 9.67
CA ASN A 139 4.97 3.52 10.78
C ASN A 139 4.55 2.55 11.88
N ASP A 140 3.31 2.03 11.87
CA ASP A 140 2.81 1.07 12.86
C ASP A 140 3.70 -0.17 12.96
N ASP A 141 3.86 -0.70 14.16
CA ASP A 141 4.72 -1.86 14.43
C ASP A 141 4.25 -3.12 13.70
N ILE A 142 2.93 -3.35 13.62
CA ILE A 142 2.36 -4.45 12.83
C ILE A 142 2.88 -4.43 11.39
N GLN A 143 2.96 -3.26 10.77
CA GLN A 143 3.43 -3.16 9.38
C GLN A 143 4.91 -3.56 9.28
N ARG A 144 5.76 -3.08 10.20
CA ARG A 144 7.19 -3.44 10.25
C ARG A 144 7.38 -4.93 10.47
N ASN A 145 6.55 -5.53 11.32
CA ASN A 145 6.61 -6.94 11.66
C ASN A 145 6.19 -7.82 10.45
N ILE A 146 5.15 -7.41 9.70
CA ILE A 146 4.75 -8.05 8.44
C ILE A 146 5.88 -7.93 7.40
N GLU A 147 6.49 -6.75 7.26
CA GLU A 147 7.60 -6.54 6.32
C GLU A 147 8.75 -7.50 6.61
N LYS A 148 9.17 -7.59 7.88
CA LYS A 148 10.24 -8.50 8.31
C LYS A 148 9.91 -9.97 8.06
N HIS A 149 8.64 -10.37 8.19
CA HIS A 149 8.19 -11.73 7.91
C HIS A 149 8.24 -12.06 6.42
N LEU A 150 7.72 -11.18 5.58
CA LEU A 150 7.64 -11.36 4.14
C LEU A 150 9.00 -11.28 3.43
N LEU A 151 9.91 -10.46 3.94
CA LEU A 151 11.25 -10.29 3.37
C LEU A 151 12.03 -11.62 3.34
N LYS A 152 11.81 -12.52 4.31
CA LYS A 152 12.43 -13.85 4.37
C LYS A 152 12.09 -14.73 3.16
N GLU A 153 10.97 -14.44 2.50
CA GLU A 153 10.44 -15.18 1.36
C GLU A 153 10.68 -14.45 0.03
N GLY A 154 11.47 -13.37 0.04
CA GLY A 154 11.74 -12.56 -1.14
C GLY A 154 10.56 -11.69 -1.60
N ILE A 155 9.60 -11.42 -0.69
CA ILE A 155 8.48 -10.52 -0.93
C ILE A 155 8.80 -9.16 -0.30
N PHE A 156 8.84 -8.13 -1.13
CA PHE A 156 9.21 -6.78 -0.73
C PHE A 156 7.96 -5.97 -0.37
N TYR A 157 7.59 -6.02 0.92
CA TYR A 157 6.43 -5.30 1.41
C TYR A 157 6.72 -3.81 1.62
N GLU A 158 6.30 -2.99 0.67
CA GLU A 158 6.60 -1.58 0.58
C GLU A 158 5.60 -0.75 1.42
N ARG A 159 5.92 -0.58 2.71
CA ARG A 159 5.18 0.29 3.64
C ARG A 159 5.27 1.77 3.27
N ARG A 160 6.45 2.20 2.84
CA ARG A 160 6.77 3.56 2.40
C ARG A 160 6.88 3.56 0.89
N GLU A 161 6.08 4.36 0.19
CA GLU A 161 6.02 4.31 -1.27
C GLU A 161 7.43 4.44 -1.91
N ASN A 162 7.69 3.55 -2.87
CA ASN A 162 8.92 3.45 -3.65
C ASN A 162 10.20 3.10 -2.86
N TYR A 163 10.13 2.73 -1.57
CA TYR A 163 11.32 2.33 -0.79
C TYR A 163 12.11 1.18 -1.43
N TYR A 164 11.44 0.11 -1.85
CA TYR A 164 12.07 -1.04 -2.50
C TYR A 164 12.32 -0.79 -3.98
N LYS A 165 11.43 -0.05 -4.65
CA LYS A 165 11.60 0.33 -6.07
C LYS A 165 12.87 1.12 -6.34
N ARG A 166 13.25 2.02 -5.44
CA ARG A 166 14.50 2.80 -5.55
C ARG A 166 15.76 1.95 -5.39
N GLN A 167 15.66 0.80 -4.73
CA GLN A 167 16.75 -0.16 -4.57
C GLN A 167 16.83 -1.15 -5.74
N GLY A 168 16.04 -0.94 -6.80
CA GLY A 168 16.01 -1.79 -7.99
C GLY A 168 15.01 -2.95 -7.91
N TYR A 169 14.32 -3.16 -6.78
CA TYR A 169 13.29 -4.18 -6.67
C TYR A 169 12.01 -3.71 -7.35
N THR A 170 11.55 -4.39 -8.40
CA THR A 170 10.37 -3.97 -9.16
C THR A 170 9.48 -5.16 -9.52
N GLY A 171 8.36 -4.87 -10.18
CA GLY A 171 7.43 -5.87 -10.69
C GLY A 171 6.60 -6.53 -9.58
N ASN A 172 6.17 -7.77 -9.85
CA ASN A 172 5.22 -8.50 -9.01
C ASN A 172 5.74 -8.83 -7.61
N LYS A 173 7.05 -8.72 -7.36
CA LYS A 173 7.68 -9.00 -6.06
C LYS A 173 7.49 -7.87 -5.03
N VAL A 174 7.17 -6.66 -5.49
CA VAL A 174 6.95 -5.50 -4.61
C VAL A 174 5.45 -5.29 -4.39
N ILE A 175 5.02 -5.32 -3.12
CA ILE A 175 3.63 -5.12 -2.74
C ILE A 175 3.54 -3.87 -1.87
N GLY A 176 2.87 -2.83 -2.36
CA GLY A 176 2.63 -1.62 -1.56
C GLY A 176 1.58 -1.83 -0.47
N LEU A 177 1.62 -0.99 0.56
CA LEU A 177 0.67 -0.97 1.68
C LEU A 177 -0.80 -1.06 1.25
N LEU A 178 -1.23 -0.23 0.30
CA LEU A 178 -2.60 -0.26 -0.22
C LEU A 178 -2.94 -1.61 -0.87
N LYS A 179 -2.02 -2.15 -1.67
CA LYS A 179 -2.21 -3.43 -2.35
C LYS A 179 -2.28 -4.58 -1.35
N MET A 180 -1.44 -4.56 -0.31
CA MET A 180 -1.52 -5.51 0.79
C MET A 180 -2.90 -5.48 1.45
N ALA A 181 -3.42 -4.30 1.78
CA ALA A 181 -4.76 -4.20 2.35
C ALA A 181 -5.83 -4.79 1.44
N GLN A 182 -5.78 -4.54 0.12
CA GLN A 182 -6.72 -5.16 -0.83
C GLN A 182 -6.61 -6.68 -0.86
N ILE A 183 -5.39 -7.21 -0.90
CA ILE A 183 -5.12 -8.66 -0.93
C ILE A 183 -5.69 -9.32 0.33
N ILE A 184 -5.34 -8.78 1.50
CA ILE A 184 -5.75 -9.37 2.77
C ILE A 184 -7.25 -9.21 3.00
N HIS A 185 -7.81 -8.03 2.72
CA HIS A 185 -9.26 -7.83 2.80
C HIS A 185 -10.03 -8.82 1.91
N THR A 186 -9.52 -9.09 0.71
CA THR A 186 -10.11 -10.08 -0.21
C THR A 186 -10.07 -11.50 0.36
N VAL A 187 -8.93 -11.94 0.91
CA VAL A 187 -8.78 -13.32 1.42
C VAL A 187 -9.50 -13.53 2.75
N VAL A 188 -9.43 -12.54 3.64
CA VAL A 188 -9.86 -12.61 5.03
C VAL A 188 -11.34 -12.21 5.18
N ASN A 189 -11.77 -11.11 4.56
CA ASN A 189 -13.16 -10.64 4.64
C ASN A 189 -14.03 -11.11 3.48
N LYS A 190 -13.46 -11.77 2.46
CA LYS A 190 -14.20 -12.34 1.32
C LYS A 190 -14.93 -11.28 0.48
N GLU A 191 -14.36 -10.07 0.41
CA GLU A 191 -14.94 -8.89 -0.23
C GLU A 191 -13.98 -8.30 -1.29
N SER A 192 -13.85 -9.00 -2.43
CA SER A 192 -12.96 -8.61 -3.53
C SER A 192 -13.35 -7.27 -4.20
N ILE A 193 -14.65 -7.00 -4.34
CA ILE A 193 -15.17 -5.80 -5.01
C ILE A 193 -15.09 -4.59 -4.09
N ILE A 194 -15.24 -4.78 -2.77
CA ILE A 194 -15.00 -3.71 -1.80
C ILE A 194 -13.51 -3.39 -1.76
N ALA A 195 -12.63 -4.40 -1.68
CA ALA A 195 -11.19 -4.20 -1.77
C ALA A 195 -10.79 -3.42 -3.04
N LEU A 196 -11.41 -3.71 -4.18
CA LEU A 196 -11.13 -3.00 -5.44
C LEU A 196 -11.52 -1.52 -5.39
N ASN A 197 -12.71 -1.20 -4.87
CA ASN A 197 -13.32 0.13 -5.02
C ASN A 197 -13.15 1.04 -3.80
N ASP A 198 -12.97 0.50 -2.60
CA ASP A 198 -13.11 1.23 -1.33
C ASP A 198 -11.77 1.39 -0.60
N THR A 199 -10.69 1.56 -1.37
CA THR A 199 -9.31 1.48 -0.89
C THR A 199 -8.94 2.49 0.21
N ALA A 200 -9.52 3.70 0.19
CA ALA A 200 -9.31 4.71 1.23
C ALA A 200 -9.92 4.28 2.57
N ASN A 201 -11.17 3.79 2.53
CA ASN A 201 -11.93 3.35 3.69
C ASN A 201 -11.35 2.12 4.40
N LEU A 202 -10.49 1.33 3.74
CA LEU A 202 -9.81 0.19 4.37
C LEU A 202 -8.89 0.63 5.53
N PHE A 203 -8.42 1.88 5.51
CA PHE A 203 -7.50 2.44 6.52
C PHE A 203 -8.16 3.48 7.44
N GLU A 204 -9.38 3.94 7.11
CA GLU A 204 -10.04 5.02 7.85
C GLU A 204 -10.67 4.56 9.16
N THR A 205 -11.27 3.37 9.18
CA THR A 205 -11.92 2.84 10.40
C THR A 205 -11.03 1.82 11.08
N GLU A 206 -10.86 1.97 12.39
CA GLU A 206 -10.06 1.05 13.21
C GLU A 206 -10.54 -0.40 13.09
N ASN A 207 -11.85 -0.64 13.04
CA ASN A 207 -12.41 -1.98 12.86
C ASN A 207 -12.00 -2.62 11.52
N LYS A 208 -12.03 -1.87 10.39
CA LYS A 208 -11.59 -2.41 9.09
C LYS A 208 -10.08 -2.59 9.07
N TYR A 209 -9.32 -1.65 9.65
CA TYR A 209 -7.87 -1.77 9.72
C TYR A 209 -7.47 -3.01 10.53
N ASN A 210 -8.06 -3.21 11.71
CA ASN A 210 -7.78 -4.34 12.59
C ASN A 210 -8.28 -5.70 12.06
N SER A 211 -9.25 -5.71 11.13
CA SER A 211 -9.63 -6.95 10.43
C SER A 211 -8.63 -7.35 9.33
N ILE A 212 -7.75 -6.44 8.92
CA ILE A 212 -6.75 -6.63 7.87
C ILE A 212 -5.34 -6.76 8.49
N PHE A 213 -5.02 -5.92 9.47
CA PHE A 213 -3.71 -5.82 10.12
C PHE A 213 -3.87 -6.01 11.62
N HIS A 214 -3.30 -7.08 12.18
CA HIS A 214 -3.46 -7.38 13.59
C HIS A 214 -2.22 -8.08 14.17
N ASP A 215 -1.73 -7.65 15.33
CA ASP A 215 -0.51 -8.21 15.95
C ASP A 215 -0.66 -9.67 16.37
N SER A 216 -1.86 -10.08 16.77
CA SER A 216 -2.15 -11.49 17.09
C SER A 216 -2.36 -12.39 15.86
N ALA A 217 -2.31 -11.84 14.64
CA ALA A 217 -2.47 -12.64 13.44
C ALA A 217 -1.33 -13.65 13.29
N ASP A 218 -1.65 -14.81 12.72
CA ASP A 218 -0.64 -15.68 12.16
C ASP A 218 -0.10 -15.05 10.89
N TYR A 219 1.16 -14.60 10.92
CA TYR A 219 1.70 -13.79 9.82
C TYR A 219 1.84 -14.55 8.50
N ASP A 220 1.74 -15.89 8.55
CA ASP A 220 1.65 -16.68 7.34
C ASP A 220 0.38 -16.39 6.53
N VAL A 221 -0.65 -15.75 7.10
CA VAL A 221 -1.81 -15.28 6.34
C VAL A 221 -1.41 -14.19 5.35
N TYR A 222 -0.49 -13.29 5.74
CA TYR A 222 0.06 -12.27 4.85
C TYR A 222 0.91 -12.88 3.75
N LYS A 223 1.72 -13.88 4.11
CA LYS A 223 2.57 -14.65 3.18
C LYS A 223 1.71 -15.41 2.16
N PHE A 224 0.80 -16.25 2.63
CA PHE A 224 -0.12 -17.04 1.80
C PHE A 224 -0.88 -16.17 0.81
N SER A 225 -1.53 -15.12 1.32
CA SER A 225 -2.36 -14.24 0.49
C SER A 225 -1.55 -13.53 -0.59
N THR A 226 -0.33 -13.10 -0.25
CA THR A 226 0.57 -12.42 -1.18
C THR A 226 1.12 -13.36 -2.25
N ILE A 227 1.60 -14.54 -1.87
CA ILE A 227 2.10 -15.56 -2.81
C ILE A 227 0.99 -15.96 -3.77
N LEU A 228 -0.21 -16.20 -3.25
CA LEU A 228 -1.37 -16.56 -4.06
C LEU A 228 -1.70 -15.45 -5.07
N TYR A 229 -1.76 -14.20 -4.63
CA TYR A 229 -1.99 -13.06 -5.52
C TYR A 229 -0.93 -12.95 -6.62
N GLN A 230 0.35 -13.15 -6.28
CA GLN A 230 1.45 -13.10 -7.25
C GLN A 230 1.34 -14.24 -8.28
N LYS A 231 1.00 -15.46 -7.85
CA LYS A 231 0.76 -16.59 -8.76
C LYS A 231 -0.43 -16.33 -9.66
N ILE A 232 -1.55 -15.82 -9.12
CA ILE A 232 -2.73 -15.44 -9.91
C ILE A 232 -2.38 -14.40 -10.97
N TRP A 233 -1.57 -13.39 -10.63
CA TRP A 233 -1.13 -12.38 -11.60
C TRP A 233 -0.38 -13.02 -12.77
N SER A 234 0.55 -13.95 -12.48
CA SER A 234 1.32 -14.67 -13.51
C SER A 234 0.44 -15.58 -14.37
N MET A 235 -0.43 -16.37 -13.74
CA MET A 235 -1.35 -17.29 -14.42
C MET A 235 -2.33 -16.54 -15.32
N LYS A 236 -2.98 -15.50 -14.80
CA LYS A 236 -3.90 -14.63 -15.53
C LYS A 236 -3.25 -14.01 -16.77
N ASN A 237 -2.04 -13.48 -16.62
CA ASN A 237 -1.35 -12.86 -17.74
C ASN A 237 -0.85 -13.89 -18.76
N SER A 238 -0.50 -15.10 -18.32
CA SER A 238 -0.18 -16.21 -19.23
C SER A 238 -1.40 -16.65 -20.02
N ASP A 239 -2.52 -16.82 -19.34
CA ASP A 239 -3.81 -17.21 -19.90
C ASP A 239 -4.28 -16.23 -20.99
N LEU A 240 -4.26 -14.92 -20.69
CA LEU A 240 -4.62 -13.87 -21.64
C LEU A 240 -3.69 -13.76 -22.86
N ARG A 241 -2.46 -14.29 -22.77
CA ARG A 241 -1.51 -14.33 -23.91
C ARG A 241 -1.68 -15.56 -24.76
N ASN A 242 -1.99 -16.70 -24.14
CA ASN A 242 -2.00 -18.00 -24.81
C ASN A 242 -3.37 -18.39 -25.36
N ASN A 243 -4.46 -17.76 -24.85
CA ASN A 243 -5.82 -18.08 -25.24
C ASN A 243 -6.53 -16.87 -25.88
N SER A 244 -7.39 -17.17 -26.86
CA SER A 244 -8.26 -16.18 -27.51
C SER A 244 -9.65 -16.21 -26.89
N TYR A 245 -10.04 -15.09 -26.27
CA TYR A 245 -11.34 -14.93 -25.62
C TYR A 245 -12.20 -13.90 -26.36
N GLN A 246 -13.53 -14.05 -26.23
CA GLN A 246 -14.45 -12.96 -26.54
C GLN A 246 -14.17 -11.75 -25.64
N GLU A 247 -14.44 -10.54 -26.14
CA GLU A 247 -14.05 -9.28 -25.46
C GLU A 247 -14.59 -9.20 -24.03
N GLU A 248 -15.83 -9.64 -23.80
CA GLU A 248 -16.44 -9.62 -22.46
C GLU A 248 -15.72 -10.56 -21.47
N THR A 249 -15.38 -11.79 -21.89
CA THR A 249 -14.63 -12.74 -21.07
C THR A 249 -13.19 -12.27 -20.83
N LYS A 250 -12.56 -11.70 -21.86
CA LYS A 250 -11.23 -11.09 -21.75
C LYS A 250 -11.21 -9.97 -20.72
N GLU A 251 -12.23 -9.10 -20.72
CA GLU A 251 -12.37 -8.00 -19.77
C GLU A 251 -12.56 -8.52 -18.33
N LEU A 252 -13.41 -9.55 -18.15
CA LEU A 252 -13.62 -10.22 -16.86
C LEU A 252 -12.31 -10.79 -16.29
N ILE A 253 -11.57 -11.56 -17.09
CA ILE A 253 -10.29 -12.14 -16.65
C ILE A 253 -9.31 -11.02 -16.33
N SER A 254 -9.13 -10.07 -17.25
CA SER A 254 -8.17 -8.96 -17.11
C SER A 254 -8.36 -8.15 -15.81
N LYS A 255 -9.60 -7.80 -15.49
CA LYS A 255 -9.95 -7.01 -14.28
C LYS A 255 -10.17 -7.87 -13.03
N GLY A 256 -10.40 -9.18 -13.20
CA GLY A 256 -10.80 -10.12 -12.15
C GLY A 256 -9.72 -10.58 -11.19
N GLY A 257 -8.55 -9.93 -11.12
CA GLY A 257 -7.43 -10.43 -10.29
C GLY A 257 -7.77 -10.61 -8.81
N LEU A 258 -8.51 -9.68 -8.20
CA LEU A 258 -8.96 -9.82 -6.80
C LEU A 258 -10.13 -10.80 -6.68
N THR A 259 -11.02 -10.84 -7.66
CA THR A 259 -12.17 -11.76 -7.64
C THR A 259 -11.71 -13.23 -7.79
N LEU A 260 -10.71 -13.47 -8.63
CA LEU A 260 -10.01 -14.76 -8.71
C LEU A 260 -9.26 -15.08 -7.41
N LEU A 261 -8.66 -14.09 -6.75
CA LEU A 261 -8.05 -14.28 -5.42
C LEU A 261 -9.09 -14.72 -4.37
N HIS A 262 -10.30 -14.15 -4.39
CA HIS A 262 -11.39 -14.59 -3.54
C HIS A 262 -11.74 -16.06 -3.82
N CYS A 263 -12.05 -16.42 -5.08
CA CYS A 263 -12.37 -17.80 -5.46
C CYS A 263 -11.26 -18.79 -5.06
N MET A 264 -10.03 -18.53 -5.51
CA MET A 264 -8.90 -19.46 -5.32
C MET A 264 -8.54 -19.60 -3.85
N SER A 265 -8.55 -18.52 -3.05
CA SER A 265 -8.27 -18.62 -1.62
C SER A 265 -9.34 -19.42 -0.88
N SER A 266 -10.62 -19.26 -1.23
CA SER A 266 -11.71 -20.03 -0.64
C SER A 266 -11.64 -21.51 -1.02
N ILE A 267 -11.30 -21.86 -2.27
CA ILE A 267 -11.11 -23.24 -2.70
C ILE A 267 -9.91 -23.88 -1.99
N ILE A 268 -8.73 -23.24 -2.05
CA ILE A 268 -7.49 -23.77 -1.46
C ILE A 268 -7.69 -24.01 0.04
N LEU A 269 -8.27 -23.06 0.77
CA LEU A 269 -8.49 -23.20 2.20
C LEU A 269 -9.61 -24.19 2.55
N SER A 270 -10.56 -24.44 1.65
CA SER A 270 -11.59 -25.47 1.88
C SER A 270 -11.06 -26.88 1.62
N GLU A 271 -10.13 -27.02 0.67
CA GLU A 271 -9.49 -28.30 0.32
C GLU A 271 -8.28 -28.64 1.19
N ALA A 272 -7.69 -27.64 1.86
CA ALA A 272 -6.56 -27.82 2.75
C ALA A 272 -6.90 -28.70 3.95
N LYS A 273 -6.19 -29.82 4.06
CA LYS A 273 -6.31 -30.78 5.16
C LYS A 273 -5.73 -30.19 6.45
N TYR A 274 -6.42 -30.47 7.56
CA TYR A 274 -5.94 -30.13 8.89
C TYR A 274 -6.25 -31.25 9.87
N LYS A 275 -5.49 -31.30 10.98
CA LYS A 275 -5.71 -32.29 12.04
C LYS A 275 -6.88 -31.86 12.92
N ASN A 276 -7.83 -32.76 13.14
CA ASN A 276 -8.87 -32.63 14.16
C ASN A 276 -8.82 -33.87 15.07
N GLY A 277 -8.15 -33.75 16.22
CA GLY A 277 -7.79 -34.91 17.02
C GLY A 277 -6.75 -35.78 16.30
N ASN A 278 -7.05 -37.06 16.12
CA ASN A 278 -6.18 -38.02 15.42
C ASN A 278 -6.42 -38.09 13.91
N ASP A 279 -7.52 -37.52 13.41
CA ASP A 279 -7.92 -37.63 12.02
C ASP A 279 -7.46 -36.41 11.20
N GLN A 280 -7.14 -36.65 9.92
CA GLN A 280 -7.02 -35.59 8.92
C GLN A 280 -8.39 -35.36 8.30
N THR A 281 -8.85 -34.11 8.30
CA THR A 281 -10.14 -33.72 7.74
C THR A 281 -10.03 -32.46 6.87
N THR A 282 -11.09 -32.17 6.12
CA THR A 282 -11.28 -30.94 5.35
C THR A 282 -12.65 -30.35 5.70
N SER A 283 -12.81 -29.04 5.56
CA SER A 283 -14.11 -28.40 5.73
C SER A 283 -14.14 -27.06 4.98
N SER A 284 -15.33 -26.67 4.54
CA SER A 284 -15.54 -25.40 3.83
C SER A 284 -15.06 -24.20 4.66
N LEU A 285 -14.32 -23.29 4.03
CA LEU A 285 -13.87 -22.01 4.59
C LEU A 285 -14.13 -20.87 3.58
N THR A 286 -15.40 -20.62 3.30
CA THR A 286 -15.88 -19.57 2.38
C THR A 286 -16.24 -18.26 3.09
N LYS A 287 -16.39 -18.28 4.41
CA LYS A 287 -16.75 -17.11 5.23
C LYS A 287 -15.52 -16.35 5.75
N ASN A 288 -15.77 -15.24 6.43
CA ASN A 288 -14.74 -14.37 6.99
C ASN A 288 -13.81 -15.13 7.96
N ILE A 289 -12.52 -14.85 7.87
CA ILE A 289 -11.48 -15.39 8.75
C ILE A 289 -11.16 -14.34 9.80
N VAL A 290 -11.29 -14.64 11.09
CA VAL A 290 -10.99 -13.67 12.14
C VAL A 290 -9.52 -13.80 12.54
N ILE A 291 -8.65 -12.98 11.95
CA ILE A 291 -7.20 -13.04 12.13
C ILE A 291 -6.72 -12.66 13.54
N SER A 292 -7.54 -11.96 14.33
CA SER A 292 -7.24 -11.65 15.74
C SER A 292 -7.39 -12.85 16.68
N THR A 293 -7.95 -13.97 16.20
CA THR A 293 -8.12 -15.19 16.99
C THR A 293 -6.76 -15.85 17.26
N PRO A 294 -6.48 -16.33 18.49
CA PRO A 294 -5.24 -17.05 18.79
C PRO A 294 -4.98 -18.21 17.82
N GLU A 295 -3.72 -18.43 17.45
CA GLU A 295 -3.28 -19.39 16.41
C GLU A 295 -3.92 -20.79 16.55
N ARG A 296 -4.04 -21.31 17.78
CA ARG A 296 -4.64 -22.62 18.08
C ARG A 296 -6.11 -22.77 17.64
N LYS A 297 -6.85 -21.66 17.58
CA LYS A 297 -8.27 -21.60 17.21
C LYS A 297 -8.49 -20.99 15.83
N ASN A 298 -7.45 -20.42 15.21
CA ASN A 298 -7.54 -19.74 13.94
C ASN A 298 -7.70 -20.73 12.77
N GLU A 299 -8.74 -20.55 11.95
CA GLU A 299 -9.06 -21.47 10.85
C GLU A 299 -7.98 -21.50 9.75
N PHE A 300 -7.31 -20.36 9.49
CA PHE A 300 -6.19 -20.32 8.57
C PHE A 300 -4.99 -21.09 9.15
N SER A 301 -4.62 -20.83 10.41
CA SER A 301 -3.46 -21.46 11.05
C SER A 301 -3.55 -22.98 11.09
N LYS A 302 -4.75 -23.54 11.30
CA LYS A 302 -4.98 -25.00 11.25
C LYS A 302 -4.64 -25.60 9.88
N ARG A 303 -4.84 -24.84 8.81
CA ARG A 303 -4.77 -25.30 7.41
C ARG A 303 -3.49 -24.88 6.68
N LYS A 304 -2.72 -23.93 7.24
CA LYS A 304 -1.62 -23.26 6.53
C LYS A 304 -0.61 -24.22 5.91
N VAL A 305 -0.28 -25.33 6.59
CA VAL A 305 0.68 -26.32 6.10
C VAL A 305 0.22 -26.91 4.77
N ASP A 306 -0.99 -27.46 4.71
CA ASP A 306 -1.52 -28.07 3.49
C ASP A 306 -1.88 -27.01 2.43
N ALA A 307 -2.33 -25.83 2.86
CA ALA A 307 -2.59 -24.71 1.96
C ALA A 307 -1.31 -24.26 1.20
N PHE A 308 -0.16 -24.23 1.87
CA PHE A 308 1.13 -23.96 1.20
C PHE A 308 1.56 -25.12 0.30
N LEU A 309 1.27 -26.38 0.65
CA LEU A 309 1.52 -27.51 -0.25
C LEU A 309 0.70 -27.38 -1.54
N ILE A 310 -0.57 -26.98 -1.45
CA ILE A 310 -1.44 -26.73 -2.61
C ILE A 310 -0.90 -25.56 -3.45
N ILE A 311 -0.52 -24.45 -2.83
CA ILE A 311 0.04 -23.28 -3.55
C ILE A 311 1.33 -23.64 -4.32
N ASN A 312 2.14 -24.55 -3.79
CA ASN A 312 3.41 -24.96 -4.38
C ASN A 312 3.25 -26.06 -5.45
N ASP A 313 2.05 -26.64 -5.59
CA ASP A 313 1.73 -27.62 -6.63
C ASP A 313 1.14 -26.90 -7.85
N ASP A 314 1.94 -26.77 -8.92
CA ASP A 314 1.54 -26.02 -10.11
C ASP A 314 0.36 -26.67 -10.86
N SER A 315 0.22 -28.00 -10.81
CA SER A 315 -0.91 -28.70 -11.44
C SER A 315 -2.21 -28.45 -10.68
N LYS A 316 -2.18 -28.51 -9.35
CA LYS A 316 -3.34 -28.11 -8.52
C LYS A 316 -3.68 -26.64 -8.72
N MET A 317 -2.68 -25.76 -8.70
CA MET A 317 -2.89 -24.33 -8.92
C MET A 317 -3.57 -24.06 -10.26
N GLN A 318 -3.12 -24.69 -11.36
CA GLN A 318 -3.75 -24.56 -12.67
C GLN A 318 -5.21 -25.06 -12.66
N SER A 319 -5.47 -26.21 -12.05
CA SER A 319 -6.85 -26.73 -11.91
C SER A 319 -7.76 -25.78 -11.13
N ILE A 320 -7.27 -25.23 -10.01
CA ILE A 320 -8.01 -24.29 -9.17
C ILE A 320 -8.26 -22.95 -9.89
N TYR A 321 -7.31 -22.49 -10.71
CA TYR A 321 -7.47 -21.29 -11.53
C TYR A 321 -8.56 -21.46 -12.59
N GLU A 322 -8.59 -22.58 -13.32
CA GLU A 322 -9.64 -22.86 -14.30
C GLU A 322 -11.03 -22.97 -13.65
N ARG A 323 -11.12 -23.64 -12.50
CA ARG A 323 -12.36 -23.69 -11.69
C ARG A 323 -12.81 -22.29 -11.26
N SER A 324 -11.87 -21.47 -10.81
CA SER A 324 -12.15 -20.09 -10.38
C SER A 324 -12.61 -19.19 -11.51
N LYS A 325 -12.09 -19.37 -12.73
CA LYS A 325 -12.60 -18.69 -13.94
C LYS A 325 -14.03 -19.11 -14.24
N SER A 326 -14.34 -20.40 -14.19
CA SER A 326 -15.69 -20.90 -14.43
C SER A 326 -16.69 -20.33 -13.41
N ILE A 327 -16.32 -20.32 -12.12
CA ILE A 327 -17.11 -19.68 -11.06
C ILE A 327 -17.37 -18.20 -11.37
N LEU A 328 -16.31 -17.44 -11.70
CA LEU A 328 -16.44 -16.02 -12.02
C LEU A 328 -17.37 -15.79 -13.22
N GLU A 329 -17.25 -16.59 -14.26
CA GLU A 329 -18.08 -16.48 -15.46
C GLU A 329 -19.55 -16.83 -15.17
N LYS A 330 -19.82 -17.88 -14.40
CA LYS A 330 -21.18 -18.24 -13.95
C LYS A 330 -21.80 -17.12 -13.11
N ALA A 331 -21.07 -16.62 -12.11
CA ALA A 331 -21.53 -15.53 -11.24
C ALA A 331 -21.81 -14.25 -12.04
N ALA A 332 -20.90 -13.88 -12.96
CA ALA A 332 -21.06 -12.69 -13.80
C ALA A 332 -22.23 -12.83 -14.78
N SER A 333 -22.47 -14.04 -15.31
CA SER A 333 -23.62 -14.32 -16.18
C SER A 333 -24.93 -14.21 -15.40
N LYS A 334 -25.02 -14.77 -14.19
CA LYS A 334 -26.18 -14.59 -13.30
C LYS A 334 -26.45 -13.11 -12.99
N TYR A 335 -25.40 -12.35 -12.70
CA TYR A 335 -25.50 -10.90 -12.50
C TYR A 335 -26.03 -10.17 -13.74
N SER A 336 -25.49 -10.49 -14.92
CA SER A 336 -25.89 -9.86 -16.18
C SER A 336 -27.37 -10.12 -16.49
N ILE A 337 -27.82 -11.37 -16.34
CA ILE A 337 -29.23 -11.77 -16.51
C ILE A 337 -30.15 -11.00 -15.55
N ASN A 338 -29.78 -10.93 -14.26
CA ASN A 338 -30.64 -10.31 -13.24
C ASN A 338 -30.68 -8.77 -13.33
N SER A 339 -29.60 -8.14 -13.80
CA SER A 339 -29.46 -6.68 -13.81
C SER A 339 -29.68 -6.03 -15.18
N GLY A 340 -29.67 -6.81 -16.26
CA GLY A 340 -29.66 -6.31 -17.64
C GLY A 340 -28.37 -5.58 -18.04
N LYS A 341 -27.31 -5.65 -17.23
CA LYS A 341 -26.02 -4.97 -17.47
C LYS A 341 -24.99 -5.94 -18.05
N SER A 342 -23.91 -5.41 -18.64
CA SER A 342 -22.78 -6.22 -19.10
C SER A 342 -22.15 -7.01 -17.94
N LYS A 343 -21.57 -8.17 -18.23
CA LYS A 343 -20.85 -8.96 -17.23
C LYS A 343 -19.68 -8.18 -16.64
N SER A 344 -19.02 -7.32 -17.41
CA SER A 344 -17.93 -6.48 -16.90
C SER A 344 -18.37 -5.42 -15.88
N SER A 345 -19.68 -5.13 -15.78
CA SER A 345 -20.21 -4.19 -14.79
C SER A 345 -20.17 -4.73 -13.35
N ILE A 346 -19.85 -6.01 -13.12
CA ILE A 346 -19.70 -6.61 -11.79
C ILE A 346 -18.72 -5.84 -10.91
N PHE A 347 -17.65 -5.29 -11.50
CA PHE A 347 -16.58 -4.59 -10.77
C PHE A 347 -17.06 -3.28 -10.12
N LYS A 348 -18.24 -2.79 -10.50
CA LYS A 348 -18.88 -1.60 -9.93
C LYS A 348 -19.96 -1.94 -8.90
N ASN A 349 -20.36 -3.21 -8.79
CA ASN A 349 -21.41 -3.63 -7.87
C ASN A 349 -20.82 -4.11 -6.54
N ARG A 350 -20.85 -3.26 -5.51
CA ARG A 350 -20.35 -3.57 -4.16
C ARG A 350 -20.96 -4.83 -3.52
N LYS A 351 -22.15 -5.27 -3.95
CA LYS A 351 -22.81 -6.48 -3.44
C LYS A 351 -22.51 -7.74 -4.25
N PHE A 352 -21.74 -7.65 -5.34
CA PHE A 352 -21.52 -8.77 -6.25
C PHE A 352 -20.89 -10.00 -5.57
N ASP A 353 -19.90 -9.80 -4.69
CA ASP A 353 -19.30 -10.92 -3.96
C ASP A 353 -20.36 -11.70 -3.17
N LYS A 354 -21.17 -10.99 -2.39
CA LYS A 354 -22.20 -11.59 -1.52
C LYS A 354 -23.35 -12.22 -2.32
N ASP A 355 -23.86 -11.50 -3.31
CA ASP A 355 -25.12 -11.87 -3.96
C ASP A 355 -24.91 -12.89 -5.10
N TYR A 356 -23.70 -12.98 -5.67
CA TYR A 356 -23.43 -13.80 -6.85
C TYR A 356 -22.18 -14.68 -6.71
N LEU A 357 -21.05 -14.13 -6.28
CA LEU A 357 -19.79 -14.89 -6.31
C LEU A 357 -19.70 -15.96 -5.22
N GLN A 358 -19.98 -15.58 -3.97
CA GLN A 358 -19.90 -16.47 -2.82
C GLN A 358 -20.86 -17.67 -2.95
N PRO A 359 -22.13 -17.51 -3.38
CA PRO A 359 -22.99 -18.65 -3.68
C PRO A 359 -22.40 -19.62 -4.71
N GLU A 360 -21.80 -19.12 -5.81
CA GLU A 360 -21.16 -20.00 -6.81
C GLU A 360 -19.92 -20.73 -6.25
N ILE A 361 -19.13 -20.06 -5.39
CA ILE A 361 -17.99 -20.70 -4.71
C ILE A 361 -18.48 -21.83 -3.79
N GLU A 362 -19.53 -21.59 -3.02
CA GLU A 362 -20.10 -22.55 -2.07
C GLU A 362 -20.68 -23.77 -2.81
N LEU A 363 -21.39 -23.55 -3.93
CA LEU A 363 -21.90 -24.62 -4.79
C LEU A 363 -20.77 -25.51 -5.33
N GLU A 364 -19.69 -24.94 -5.87
CA GLU A 364 -18.55 -25.71 -6.40
C GLU A 364 -17.85 -26.54 -5.31
N ILE A 365 -17.78 -26.03 -4.07
CA ILE A 365 -17.15 -26.74 -2.95
C ILE A 365 -18.05 -27.89 -2.45
N ASP A 366 -19.36 -27.69 -2.42
CA ASP A 366 -20.29 -28.70 -1.93
C ASP A 366 -20.54 -29.81 -2.95
N GLU A 367 -20.58 -29.52 -4.25
CA GLU A 367 -20.70 -30.51 -5.33
C GLU A 367 -19.56 -31.55 -5.33
N ARG A 368 -18.41 -31.23 -4.72
CA ARG A 368 -17.25 -32.14 -4.63
C ARG A 368 -17.16 -32.92 -3.32
N LYS A 369 -18.08 -32.72 -2.38
CA LYS A 369 -18.21 -33.57 -1.17
C LYS A 369 -19.11 -34.78 -1.40
N ILE A 370 -19.91 -34.75 -2.47
CA ILE A 370 -20.78 -35.82 -2.97
C ILE A 370 -19.99 -36.65 -3.98
#